data_AF-A0AAN7R3N2-F1
#
_entry.id   AF-A0AAN7R3N2-F1
#
_cell.length_a   1.000
_cell.length_b   1.000
_cell.length_c   1.000
_cell.angle_alpha   90.00
_cell.angle_beta   90.00
_cell.angle_gamma   90.00
#
_symmetry.space_group_name_H-M   'P 1'
#
loop_
_entity.id
_entity.type
_entity.pdbx_description
1 polymer ?
#
loop_
_entity_poly.entity_id
_entity_poly.type
_entity_poly.pdbx_seq_one_letter_code
_entity_poly.pdbx_strand_id
1 'polypeptide(L)'
;MIDAFSESQGISMDTVHCKALSGQGFVEDAPVILAKPQTYMNLSGESAGPLAAYYKLPHNRVLVLHDDMDLPCGVLRLQPKGGHGSHKGLKSVIYHFRGNMEFARLRIGIGKPPGQMDPKAFLLQKFNATARERIDTALKEGVGALKLVLSKGLSESMRRFNQEQKYKHIRLQTLPA
;
A
#
# COMPACT_ATOMS: atom_id res chain seq x y z
N MET A 1 3.81 6.38 0.77
CA MET A 1 4.43 5.07 1.01
C MET A 1 5.46 4.72 -0.06
N ILE A 2 5.10 4.61 -1.35
CA ILE A 2 6.11 4.37 -2.40
C ILE A 2 7.23 5.41 -2.36
N ASP A 3 6.90 6.71 -2.24
CA ASP A 3 7.90 7.77 -2.15
C ASP A 3 8.85 7.59 -0.95
N ALA A 4 8.32 7.33 0.24
CA ALA A 4 9.10 7.06 1.44
C ALA A 4 10.02 5.82 1.29
N PHE A 5 9.51 4.76 0.65
CA PHE A 5 10.34 3.58 0.37
C PHE A 5 11.43 3.90 -0.65
N SER A 6 11.09 4.57 -1.75
CA SER A 6 12.03 4.99 -2.78
C SER A 6 13.19 5.81 -2.21
N GLU A 7 12.87 6.83 -1.41
CA GLU A 7 13.84 7.69 -0.75
C GLU A 7 14.74 6.88 0.21
N SER A 8 14.15 6.03 1.04
CA SER A 8 14.92 5.20 1.98
C SER A 8 15.89 4.21 1.32
N GLN A 9 15.63 3.85 0.06
CA GLN A 9 16.43 2.89 -0.72
C GLN A 9 17.31 3.58 -1.76
N GLY A 10 17.26 4.92 -1.88
CA GLY A 10 18.00 5.65 -2.91
C GLY A 10 17.56 5.32 -4.34
N ILE A 11 16.31 4.86 -4.53
CA ILE A 11 15.77 4.53 -5.85
C ILE A 11 15.15 5.80 -6.44
N SER A 12 15.63 6.21 -7.61
CA SER A 12 15.06 7.35 -8.34
C SER A 12 13.79 6.94 -9.08
N MET A 13 12.76 7.80 -9.03
CA MET A 13 11.48 7.62 -9.69
C MET A 13 11.40 8.60 -10.87
N ASP A 14 12.14 8.32 -11.94
CA ASP A 14 12.37 9.22 -13.09
C ASP A 14 11.79 8.69 -14.41
N THR A 15 11.38 7.43 -14.44
CA THR A 15 10.92 6.76 -15.65
C THR A 15 9.41 6.83 -15.72
N VAL A 16 8.87 7.27 -16.86
CA VAL A 16 7.43 7.21 -17.12
C VAL A 16 7.15 6.12 -18.15
N HIS A 17 6.51 5.05 -17.70
CA HIS A 17 6.14 3.92 -18.57
C HIS A 17 4.80 3.32 -18.13
N CYS A 18 4.01 2.78 -19.07
CA CYS A 18 2.69 2.20 -18.78
C CYS A 18 1.81 3.11 -17.91
N LYS A 19 1.79 4.43 -18.17
CA LYS A 19 1.03 5.43 -17.38
C LYS A 19 1.40 5.42 -15.88
N ALA A 20 2.60 5.03 -15.49
CA ALA A 20 3.14 5.16 -14.13
C ALA A 20 4.45 5.92 -14.14
N LEU A 21 4.68 6.67 -13.07
CA LEU A 21 6.02 7.06 -12.66
C LEU A 21 6.62 5.84 -11.96
N SER A 22 7.78 5.37 -12.41
CA SER A 22 8.44 4.19 -11.88
C SER A 22 9.92 4.41 -11.63
N GLY A 23 10.46 3.57 -10.76
CA GLY A 23 11.87 3.51 -10.43
C GLY A 23 12.28 2.05 -10.31
N GLN A 24 13.52 1.76 -10.66
CA GLN A 24 14.08 0.40 -10.57
C GLN A 24 15.34 0.45 -9.74
N GLY A 25 15.59 -0.60 -8.98
CA GLY A 25 16.79 -0.71 -8.19
C GLY A 25 16.92 -2.05 -7.51
N PHE A 26 17.89 -2.13 -6.62
CA PHE A 26 18.12 -3.29 -5.77
C PHE A 26 17.87 -2.88 -4.32
N VAL A 27 17.19 -3.74 -3.58
CA VAL A 27 17.07 -3.64 -2.14
C VAL A 27 17.72 -4.89 -1.57
N GLU A 28 18.87 -4.69 -0.92
CA GLU A 28 19.83 -5.78 -0.70
C GLU A 28 20.17 -6.41 -2.07
N ASP A 29 19.98 -7.72 -2.24
CA ASP A 29 20.23 -8.41 -3.52
C ASP A 29 18.95 -8.64 -4.35
N ALA A 30 17.80 -8.11 -3.91
CA ALA A 30 16.52 -8.31 -4.58
C ALA A 30 16.24 -7.17 -5.58
N PRO A 31 16.06 -7.47 -6.89
CA PRO A 31 15.63 -6.46 -7.84
C PRO A 31 14.18 -6.07 -7.57
N VAL A 32 13.91 -4.76 -7.52
CA VAL A 32 12.58 -4.20 -7.28
C VAL A 32 12.21 -3.18 -8.33
N ILE A 33 10.91 -3.11 -8.60
CA ILE A 33 10.30 -2.08 -9.44
C ILE A 33 9.26 -1.38 -8.58
N LEU A 34 9.44 -0.08 -8.41
CA LEU A 34 8.50 0.80 -7.74
C LEU A 34 7.65 1.48 -8.79
N ALA A 35 6.34 1.60 -8.56
CA ALA A 35 5.43 2.21 -9.51
C ALA A 35 4.35 3.02 -8.80
N LYS A 36 4.09 4.21 -9.34
CA LYS A 36 3.00 5.11 -8.98
C LYS A 36 2.16 5.40 -10.24
N PRO A 37 1.03 4.71 -10.45
CA PRO A 37 0.11 5.03 -11.53
C PRO A 37 -0.19 6.54 -11.57
N GLN A 38 -0.06 7.13 -12.75
CA GLN A 38 -0.40 8.53 -13.06
C GLN A 38 -1.82 8.64 -13.66
N THR A 39 -2.61 7.59 -13.50
CA THR A 39 -4.04 7.57 -13.85
C THR A 39 -4.88 8.07 -12.67
N TYR A 40 -6.18 8.26 -12.88
CA TYR A 40 -7.12 8.35 -11.76
C TYR A 40 -7.19 7.04 -10.98
N MET A 41 -7.55 7.12 -9.68
CA MET A 41 -7.58 5.98 -8.76
C MET A 41 -8.43 4.81 -9.28
N ASN A 42 -9.56 5.07 -9.93
CA ASN A 42 -10.42 4.02 -10.49
C ASN A 42 -9.86 3.36 -11.76
N LEU A 43 -8.76 3.88 -12.30
CA LEU A 43 -8.09 3.39 -13.52
C LEU A 43 -6.67 2.86 -13.23
N SER A 44 -6.28 2.69 -11.95
CA SER A 44 -4.94 2.22 -11.57
C SER A 44 -4.53 0.89 -12.22
N GLY A 45 -5.49 0.03 -12.57
CA GLY A 45 -5.23 -1.22 -13.26
C GLY A 45 -4.75 -1.04 -14.71
N GLU A 46 -5.12 0.06 -15.38
CA GLU A 46 -4.62 0.39 -16.72
C GLU A 46 -3.10 0.62 -16.73
N SER A 47 -2.51 0.87 -15.55
CA SER A 47 -1.07 0.97 -15.37
C SER A 47 -0.49 -0.33 -14.82
N ALA A 48 -1.06 -0.86 -13.73
CA ALA A 48 -0.53 -2.04 -13.05
C ALA A 48 -0.50 -3.29 -13.94
N GLY A 49 -1.55 -3.52 -14.75
CA GLY A 49 -1.64 -4.66 -15.66
C GLY A 49 -0.53 -4.66 -16.71
N PRO A 50 -0.39 -3.60 -17.53
CA PRO A 50 0.68 -3.48 -18.50
C PRO A 50 2.08 -3.52 -17.88
N LEU A 51 2.30 -2.91 -16.72
CA LEU A 51 3.59 -3.00 -16.01
C LEU A 51 3.94 -4.45 -15.66
N ALA A 52 3.02 -5.18 -15.03
CA ALA A 52 3.23 -6.57 -14.67
C ALA A 52 3.50 -7.43 -15.92
N ALA A 53 2.78 -7.19 -17.01
CA ALA A 53 2.97 -7.91 -18.26
C ALA A 53 4.32 -7.61 -18.92
N TYR A 54 4.72 -6.34 -18.98
CA TYR A 54 5.97 -5.90 -19.59
C TYR A 54 7.19 -6.52 -18.89
N TYR A 55 7.22 -6.48 -17.56
CA TYR A 55 8.28 -7.08 -16.75
C TYR A 55 8.09 -8.58 -16.50
N LYS A 56 7.05 -9.20 -17.10
CA LYS A 56 6.72 -10.63 -16.93
C LYS A 56 6.61 -11.04 -15.46
N LEU A 57 6.08 -10.14 -14.61
CA LEU A 57 5.93 -10.36 -13.18
C LEU A 57 4.69 -11.24 -12.92
N PRO A 58 4.84 -12.41 -12.27
CA PRO A 58 3.68 -13.14 -11.78
C PRO A 58 3.00 -12.32 -10.69
N HIS A 59 1.66 -12.35 -10.63
CA HIS A 59 0.89 -11.50 -9.72
C HIS A 59 1.21 -11.76 -8.23
N ASN A 60 1.67 -12.96 -7.86
CA ASN A 60 2.11 -13.27 -6.51
C ASN A 60 3.41 -12.56 -6.09
N ARG A 61 4.14 -11.94 -7.03
CA ARG A 61 5.28 -11.04 -6.79
C ARG A 61 4.89 -9.57 -6.85
N VAL A 62 3.60 -9.25 -7.01
CA VAL A 62 3.08 -7.89 -6.96
C VAL A 62 2.54 -7.61 -5.55
N LEU A 63 2.98 -6.49 -4.98
CA LEU A 63 2.47 -5.95 -3.72
C LEU A 63 1.81 -4.60 -3.98
N VAL A 64 0.51 -4.50 -3.70
CA VAL A 64 -0.26 -3.26 -3.88
C VAL A 64 -0.44 -2.53 -2.55
N LEU A 65 -0.11 -1.24 -2.50
CA LEU A 65 -0.22 -0.42 -1.30
C LEU A 65 -1.39 0.55 -1.49
N HIS A 66 -2.33 0.57 -0.55
CA HIS A 66 -3.51 1.43 -0.66
C HIS A 66 -4.05 1.85 0.71
N ASP A 67 -4.80 2.94 0.73
CA ASP A 67 -5.52 3.43 1.90
C ASP A 67 -6.71 2.52 2.26
N ASP A 68 -7.06 2.51 3.54
CA ASP A 68 -8.12 1.67 4.07
C ASP A 68 -8.89 2.33 5.22
N MET A 69 -10.19 2.52 5.02
CA MET A 69 -11.06 3.16 6.02
C MET A 69 -11.48 2.22 7.16
N ASP A 70 -11.36 0.90 6.99
CA ASP A 70 -11.72 -0.06 8.02
C ASP A 70 -10.60 -0.25 9.05
N LEU A 71 -9.39 0.24 8.75
CA LEU A 71 -8.26 0.25 9.68
C LEU A 71 -8.12 1.66 10.30
N PRO A 72 -7.87 1.77 11.62
CA PRO A 72 -7.60 3.06 12.24
C PRO A 72 -6.40 3.77 11.64
N CYS A 73 -6.43 5.09 11.69
CA CYS A 73 -5.37 5.94 11.16
C CYS A 73 -3.99 5.55 11.70
N GLY A 74 -3.06 5.21 10.79
CA GLY A 74 -1.69 4.83 11.12
C GLY A 74 -1.48 3.35 11.47
N VAL A 75 -2.52 2.52 11.38
CA VAL A 75 -2.39 1.06 11.50
C VAL A 75 -2.15 0.45 10.12
N LEU A 76 -1.10 -0.37 10.01
CA LEU A 76 -0.77 -1.08 8.77
C LEU A 76 -1.20 -2.54 8.84
N ARG A 77 -1.51 -3.13 7.70
CA ARG A 77 -1.79 -4.58 7.62
C ARG A 77 -1.33 -5.18 6.30
N LEU A 78 -0.47 -6.19 6.37
CA LEU A 78 -0.11 -7.02 5.24
C LEU A 78 -1.15 -8.12 5.02
N GLN A 79 -1.54 -8.33 3.77
CA GLN A 79 -2.45 -9.40 3.36
C GLN A 79 -1.92 -10.10 2.09
N PRO A 80 -2.07 -11.43 1.97
CA PRO A 80 -1.52 -12.16 0.83
C PRO A 80 -2.44 -12.13 -0.39
N LYS A 81 -3.73 -11.86 -0.15
CA LYS A 81 -4.80 -11.83 -1.13
C LYS A 81 -6.05 -11.18 -0.56
N GLY A 82 -7.03 -10.90 -1.43
CA GLY A 82 -8.36 -10.48 -1.01
C GLY A 82 -9.20 -9.86 -2.13
N GLY A 83 -10.47 -9.59 -1.85
CA GLY A 83 -11.35 -8.82 -2.75
C GLY A 83 -11.02 -7.32 -2.72
N HIS A 84 -11.67 -6.51 -3.55
CA HIS A 84 -11.40 -5.07 -3.57
C HIS A 84 -11.96 -4.28 -2.37
N GLY A 85 -12.86 -4.86 -1.57
CA GLY A 85 -13.39 -4.19 -0.36
C GLY A 85 -13.99 -2.80 -0.65
N SER A 86 -14.74 -2.67 -1.75
CA SER A 86 -15.24 -1.40 -2.31
C SER A 86 -14.19 -0.38 -2.82
N HIS A 87 -12.89 -0.63 -2.63
CA HIS A 87 -11.81 0.25 -3.10
C HIS A 87 -11.71 0.23 -4.64
N LYS A 88 -11.97 1.38 -5.28
CA LYS A 88 -12.04 1.50 -6.75
C LYS A 88 -10.72 1.17 -7.45
N GLY A 89 -9.58 1.53 -6.86
CA GLY A 89 -8.27 1.20 -7.43
C GLY A 89 -7.97 -0.29 -7.39
N LEU A 90 -8.36 -0.98 -6.32
CA LEU A 90 -8.18 -2.43 -6.24
C LEU A 90 -9.11 -3.14 -7.21
N LYS A 91 -10.35 -2.66 -7.37
CA LYS A 91 -11.28 -3.17 -8.38
C LYS A 91 -10.67 -3.07 -9.79
N SER A 92 -10.05 -1.92 -10.10
CA SER A 92 -9.35 -1.69 -11.36
C SER A 92 -8.17 -2.64 -11.57
N VAL A 93 -7.32 -2.80 -10.55
CA VAL A 93 -6.15 -3.71 -10.60
C VAL A 93 -6.59 -5.16 -10.79
N ILE A 94 -7.55 -5.65 -10.02
CA ILE A 94 -8.08 -7.02 -10.14
C ILE A 94 -8.63 -7.27 -11.55
N TYR A 95 -9.38 -6.30 -12.11
CA TYR A 95 -9.89 -6.40 -13.47
C TYR A 95 -8.76 -6.57 -14.51
N HIS A 96 -7.72 -5.74 -14.43
CA HIS A 96 -6.59 -5.81 -15.35
C HIS A 96 -5.65 -6.99 -15.10
N PHE A 97 -5.73 -7.59 -13.90
CA PHE A 97 -5.11 -8.88 -13.57
C PHE A 97 -6.00 -10.07 -13.97
N ARG A 98 -6.97 -9.86 -14.86
CA ARG A 98 -7.91 -10.88 -15.37
C ARG A 98 -8.71 -11.58 -14.27
N GLY A 99 -9.12 -10.82 -13.26
CA GLY A 99 -9.87 -11.32 -12.11
C GLY A 99 -9.01 -11.95 -11.02
N ASN A 100 -7.68 -12.01 -11.18
CA ASN A 100 -6.79 -12.59 -10.18
C ASN A 100 -6.75 -11.72 -8.91
N MET A 101 -6.99 -12.36 -7.77
CA MET A 101 -6.98 -11.73 -6.43
C MET A 101 -5.83 -12.21 -5.54
N GLU A 102 -4.97 -13.09 -6.06
CA GLU A 102 -3.83 -13.73 -5.39
C GLU A 102 -2.56 -12.87 -5.52
N PHE A 103 -2.66 -11.59 -5.14
CA PHE A 103 -1.55 -10.66 -5.03
C PHE A 103 -1.55 -9.98 -3.67
N ALA A 104 -0.35 -9.71 -3.16
CA ALA A 104 -0.15 -9.20 -1.82
C ALA A 104 -0.58 -7.73 -1.70
N ARG A 105 -0.93 -7.30 -0.49
CA ARG A 105 -1.38 -5.93 -0.20
C ARG A 105 -0.81 -5.41 1.10
N LEU A 106 -0.40 -4.15 1.10
CA LEU A 106 -0.19 -3.38 2.32
C LEU A 106 -1.35 -2.38 2.45
N ARG A 107 -2.25 -2.66 3.39
CA ARG A 107 -3.37 -1.79 3.74
C ARG A 107 -2.88 -0.73 4.71
N ILE A 108 -3.13 0.54 4.40
CA ILE A 108 -2.71 1.69 5.20
C ILE A 108 -3.96 2.30 5.81
N GLY A 109 -4.13 2.14 7.12
CA GLY A 109 -5.30 2.66 7.81
C GLY A 109 -5.34 4.17 7.80
N ILE A 110 -6.48 4.71 7.36
CA ILE A 110 -6.80 6.15 7.38
C ILE A 110 -7.96 6.48 8.32
N GLY A 111 -8.59 5.45 8.90
CA GLY A 111 -9.76 5.61 9.76
C GLY A 111 -11.05 5.86 8.98
N LYS A 112 -12.14 6.08 9.73
CA LYS A 112 -13.47 6.32 9.17
C LYS A 112 -13.80 7.81 9.11
N PRO A 113 -14.64 8.23 8.15
CA PRO A 113 -15.18 9.59 8.15
C PRO A 113 -15.86 9.91 9.49
N PRO A 114 -15.62 11.10 10.08
CA PRO A 114 -16.27 11.50 11.32
C PRO A 114 -17.76 11.81 11.07
N GLY A 115 -18.63 11.38 11.99
CA GLY A 115 -20.06 11.67 11.95
C GLY A 115 -20.73 11.19 10.66
N GLN A 116 -21.46 12.08 9.97
CA GLN A 116 -22.16 11.80 8.71
C GLN A 116 -21.41 12.30 7.47
N MET A 117 -20.11 12.55 7.56
CA MET A 117 -19.31 12.99 6.41
C MET A 117 -19.36 11.97 5.26
N ASP A 118 -19.52 12.45 4.03
CA ASP A 118 -19.42 11.61 2.83
C ASP A 118 -18.04 10.94 2.75
N PRO A 119 -17.95 9.60 2.65
CA PRO A 119 -16.68 8.90 2.51
C PRO A 119 -15.81 9.41 1.35
N LYS A 120 -16.39 9.87 0.23
CA LYS A 120 -15.59 10.42 -0.88
C LYS A 120 -14.95 11.75 -0.50
N ALA A 121 -15.68 12.60 0.20
CA ALA A 121 -15.14 13.87 0.70
C ALA A 121 -14.00 13.62 1.70
N PHE A 122 -14.17 12.66 2.60
CA PHE A 122 -13.13 12.26 3.56
C PHE A 122 -11.85 11.79 2.86
N LEU A 123 -11.96 10.93 1.85
CA LEU A 123 -10.81 10.41 1.08
C LEU A 123 -10.02 11.49 0.33
N LEU A 124 -10.66 12.58 -0.07
CA LEU A 124 -10.04 13.67 -0.82
C LEU A 124 -9.48 14.78 0.08
N GLN A 125 -9.76 14.75 1.38
CA GLN A 125 -9.27 15.74 2.33
C GLN A 125 -7.81 15.49 2.71
N LYS A 126 -7.11 16.57 3.08
CA LYS A 126 -5.79 16.48 3.69
C LYS A 126 -5.91 15.97 5.13
N PHE A 127 -4.95 15.16 5.57
CA PHE A 127 -4.83 14.79 6.97
C PHE A 127 -4.61 16.03 7.87
N ASN A 128 -5.31 16.07 9.01
CA ASN A 128 -5.01 17.01 10.10
C ASN A 128 -3.67 16.66 10.77
N ALA A 129 -3.19 17.51 11.68
CA ALA A 129 -1.88 17.35 12.32
C ALA A 129 -1.70 15.98 13.01
N THR A 130 -2.64 15.59 13.86
CA THR A 130 -2.59 14.30 14.59
C THR A 130 -2.64 13.10 13.64
N ALA A 131 -3.48 13.14 12.61
CA ALA A 131 -3.55 12.09 11.61
C ALA A 131 -2.26 12.03 10.78
N ARG A 132 -1.68 13.20 10.44
CA ARG A 132 -0.42 13.31 9.72
C ARG A 132 0.72 12.64 10.49
N GLU A 133 0.88 12.95 11.78
CA GLU A 133 1.89 12.32 12.64
C GLU A 133 1.76 10.80 12.70
N ARG A 134 0.53 10.29 12.82
CA ARG A 134 0.24 8.85 12.81
C ARG A 134 0.60 8.22 11.46
N ILE A 135 0.26 8.88 10.36
CA ILE A 135 0.60 8.43 9.01
C ILE A 135 2.11 8.45 8.80
N ASP A 136 2.81 9.51 9.19
CA ASP A 136 4.27 9.62 9.00
C ASP A 136 5.01 8.53 9.79
N THR A 137 4.54 8.23 11.00
CA THR A 137 5.02 7.08 11.78
C THR A 137 4.75 5.77 11.06
N ALA A 138 3.53 5.58 10.54
CA ALA A 138 3.18 4.39 9.77
C ALA A 138 3.99 4.25 8.49
N LEU A 139 4.36 5.35 7.80
CA LEU A 139 5.22 5.31 6.63
C LEU A 139 6.61 4.74 6.97
N LYS A 140 7.20 5.18 8.09
CA LYS A 140 8.49 4.63 8.58
C LYS A 140 8.39 3.14 8.90
N GLU A 141 7.35 2.71 9.60
CA GLU A 141 7.09 1.29 9.89
C GLU A 141 6.88 0.48 8.61
N GLY A 142 6.14 1.03 7.65
CA GLY A 142 5.85 0.38 6.38
C GLY A 142 7.11 0.17 5.54
N VAL A 143 8.06 1.10 5.55
CA VAL A 143 9.39 0.88 4.93
C VAL A 143 10.07 -0.35 5.53
N GLY A 144 10.05 -0.49 6.86
CA GLY A 144 10.56 -1.68 7.54
C GLY A 144 9.83 -2.96 7.13
N ALA A 145 8.50 -2.91 7.02
CA ALA A 145 7.70 -4.04 6.58
C ALA A 145 8.03 -4.48 5.15
N LEU A 146 8.25 -3.53 4.23
CA LEU A 146 8.62 -3.83 2.84
C LEU A 146 10.01 -4.49 2.76
N LYS A 147 10.99 -4.02 3.54
CA LYS A 147 12.29 -4.68 3.66
C LYS A 147 12.18 -6.10 4.22
N LEU A 148 11.31 -6.30 5.21
CA LEU A 148 11.07 -7.62 5.78
C LEU A 148 10.45 -8.57 4.74
N VAL A 149 9.52 -8.08 3.92
CA VAL A 149 8.90 -8.86 2.82
C VAL A 149 9.95 -9.32 1.82
N LEU A 150 10.89 -8.45 1.47
CA LEU A 150 11.96 -8.77 0.52
C LEU A 150 12.97 -9.78 1.10
N SER A 151 13.35 -9.65 2.38
CA SER A 151 14.38 -10.49 3.02
C SER A 151 13.87 -11.82 3.59
N LYS A 152 12.63 -11.86 4.12
CA LYS A 152 12.04 -13.03 4.81
C LYS A 152 10.81 -13.60 4.11
N GLY A 153 10.34 -12.97 3.05
CA GLY A 153 9.13 -13.36 2.34
C GLY A 153 7.85 -12.90 3.04
N LEU A 154 6.75 -12.97 2.30
CA LEU A 154 5.46 -12.41 2.71
C LEU A 154 4.86 -13.07 3.95
N SER A 155 4.88 -14.41 4.02
CA SER A 155 4.24 -15.16 5.11
C SER A 155 4.83 -14.83 6.48
N GLU A 156 6.15 -14.84 6.59
CA GLU A 156 6.84 -14.54 7.84
C GLU A 156 6.70 -13.05 8.21
N SER A 157 6.80 -12.17 7.20
CA SER A 157 6.59 -10.73 7.39
C SER A 157 5.20 -10.44 7.94
N MET A 158 4.16 -11.04 7.34
CA MET A 158 2.79 -10.89 7.82
C MET A 158 2.63 -11.34 9.26
N ARG A 159 3.18 -12.50 9.62
CA ARG A 159 3.04 -13.06 10.98
C ARG A 159 3.59 -12.11 12.03
N ARG A 160 4.81 -11.62 11.83
CA ARG A 160 5.47 -10.68 12.76
C ARG A 160 4.82 -9.31 12.74
N PHE A 161 4.75 -8.71 11.55
CA PHE A 161 4.33 -7.32 11.40
C PHE A 161 2.86 -7.11 11.77
N ASN A 162 1.95 -7.99 11.36
CA ASN A 162 0.53 -7.83 11.71
C ASN A 162 0.28 -8.04 13.20
N GLN A 163 1.10 -8.85 13.89
CA GLN A 163 1.00 -9.03 15.33
C GLN A 163 1.40 -7.73 16.06
N GLU A 164 2.51 -7.10 15.68
CA GLU A 164 2.93 -5.80 16.21
C GLU A 164 1.87 -4.71 15.97
N GLN A 165 1.34 -4.63 14.75
CA GLN A 165 0.30 -3.67 14.38
C GLN A 165 -1.01 -3.90 15.13
N LYS A 166 -1.36 -5.17 15.46
CA LYS A 166 -2.53 -5.48 16.29
C LYS A 166 -2.39 -4.90 17.69
N TYR A 167 -1.21 -5.00 18.33
CA TYR A 167 -1.00 -4.40 19.65
C TYR A 167 -1.02 -2.88 19.61
N LYS A 168 -0.48 -2.26 18.55
CA LYS A 168 -0.60 -0.81 18.30
C LYS A 168 -2.07 -0.39 18.16
N HIS A 169 -2.85 -1.13 17.36
CA HIS A 169 -4.27 -0.90 17.16
C HIS A 169 -5.06 -0.94 18.48
N ILE A 170 -4.83 -1.96 19.31
CA ILE A 170 -5.49 -2.09 20.62
C ILE A 170 -5.15 -0.91 21.52
N ARG A 171 -3.86 -0.55 21.63
CA ARG A 171 -3.43 0.59 22.45
C ARG A 171 -4.09 1.91 22.03
N LEU A 172 -4.22 2.15 20.72
CA LEU A 172 -4.87 3.35 20.18
C LEU A 172 -6.38 3.41 20.47
N GLN A 173 -7.04 2.26 20.64
CA GLN A 173 -8.46 2.20 21.00
C GLN A 173 -8.71 2.37 22.51
N THR A 174 -7.72 2.08 23.34
CA THR A 174 -7.85 2.13 24.80
C THR A 174 -7.38 3.44 25.44
N LEU A 175 -6.78 4.36 24.66
CA LEU A 175 -6.38 5.67 25.15
C LEU A 175 -7.61 6.59 25.27
N PRO A 176 -7.80 7.30 26.40
CA PRO A 176 -8.85 8.33 26.50
C PRO A 176 -8.60 9.44 25.47
N ALA A 177 -9.70 9.94 24.90
CA ALA A 177 -9.71 10.95 23.84
C ALA A 177 -9.13 12.30 24.27
#